data_AF-A0A177DPH1-F1
#
_entry.id   AF-A0A177DPH1-F1
#
_cell.length_a   1.000
_cell.length_b   1.000
_cell.length_c   1.000
_cell.angle_alpha   90.00
_cell.angle_beta   90.00
_cell.angle_gamma   90.00
#
_symmetry.space_group_name_H-M   'P 1'
#
loop_
_entity.id
_entity.type
_entity.pdbx_description
1 polymer ?
#
loop_
_entity_poly.entity_id
_entity_poly.type
_entity_poly.pdbx_seq_one_letter_code
_entity_poly.pdbx_strand_id
1 'polypeptide(L)'
;MSRTVEIKSPAQLSSLLSSSRVVVVNFYNEENTSSKAIAPVYEQLAGQLTRPGQITFTKVSTVQQAQIAQSYNVTNTPTFIIYKNNQQIKKYAGSNPQQLSEAIKTLAAEAENDGKGGSSASGAGGITSGSGAWIGANLPRGYTDVTDSVDPRGLDLLNADSDFGTVKTLFETSQPSSLNKGKGASTGSEGKKDWVESDVDNQLMLYVPFMANLKVHTIQITSCVSGDEDDDEAPVRPKTIHVWTNRANNLGFEEAEDIPATQTIELKPSDWDEATQTAKLELRFVKFQNVYSLVLFVADGEGDSEKTRIDRIRFVGETGEKREIGKLEKIGQDD
;
A
#
# COMPACT_ATOMS: atom_id res chain seq x y z
N MET A 1 -14.20 -32.52 16.34
CA MET A 1 -14.99 -32.03 15.19
C MET A 1 -14.02 -31.29 14.27
N SER A 2 -13.71 -31.83 13.09
CA SER A 2 -12.72 -31.24 12.19
C SER A 2 -13.16 -29.84 11.76
N ARG A 3 -12.37 -28.82 12.14
CA ARG A 3 -12.60 -27.41 11.80
C ARG A 3 -12.00 -27.00 10.45
N THR A 4 -11.55 -27.97 9.66
CA THR A 4 -10.99 -27.76 8.32
C THR A 4 -12.09 -27.71 7.27
N VAL A 5 -12.07 -26.69 6.41
CA VAL A 5 -13.01 -26.55 5.29
C VAL A 5 -12.46 -27.24 4.05
N GLU A 6 -13.23 -28.13 3.45
CA GLU A 6 -12.86 -28.77 2.19
C GLU A 6 -13.24 -27.88 1.01
N ILE A 7 -12.26 -27.61 0.15
CA ILE A 7 -12.43 -26.77 -1.03
C ILE A 7 -12.81 -27.64 -2.21
N LYS A 8 -13.99 -27.38 -2.77
CA LYS A 8 -14.55 -28.10 -3.91
C LYS A 8 -14.56 -27.27 -5.20
N SER A 9 -14.24 -25.99 -5.12
CA SER A 9 -14.18 -25.11 -6.29
C SER A 9 -13.22 -23.95 -6.10
N PRO A 10 -12.68 -23.37 -7.21
CA PRO A 10 -11.86 -22.16 -7.15
C PRO A 10 -12.60 -20.97 -6.51
N ALA A 11 -13.89 -20.81 -6.81
CA ALA A 11 -14.70 -19.71 -6.26
C ALA A 11 -14.85 -19.80 -4.73
N GLN A 12 -14.98 -21.01 -4.19
CA GLN A 12 -15.04 -21.24 -2.75
C GLN A 12 -13.71 -20.86 -2.08
N LEU A 13 -12.58 -21.22 -2.69
CA LEU A 13 -11.26 -20.83 -2.21
C LEU A 13 -11.11 -19.30 -2.18
N SER A 14 -11.43 -18.62 -3.28
CA SER A 14 -11.36 -17.16 -3.38
C SER A 14 -12.26 -16.45 -2.36
N SER A 15 -13.45 -17.00 -2.10
CA SER A 15 -14.37 -16.47 -1.08
C SER A 15 -13.79 -16.60 0.33
N LEU A 16 -13.18 -17.74 0.66
CA LEU A 16 -12.56 -17.96 1.97
C LEU A 16 -11.30 -17.12 2.17
N LEU A 17 -10.49 -16.95 1.13
CA LEU A 17 -9.36 -16.02 1.12
C LEU A 17 -9.79 -14.57 1.34
N SER A 18 -11.01 -14.21 0.92
CA SER A 18 -11.57 -12.86 1.09
C SER A 18 -12.26 -12.66 2.44
N SER A 19 -12.87 -13.71 3.01
CA SER A 19 -13.68 -13.62 4.23
C SER A 19 -12.89 -13.85 5.52
N SER A 20 -11.71 -14.45 5.43
CA SER A 20 -10.89 -14.82 6.58
C SER A 20 -9.54 -14.11 6.54
N ARG A 21 -9.12 -13.57 7.68
CA ARG A 21 -7.85 -12.83 7.79
C ARG A 21 -6.63 -13.70 7.48
N VAL A 22 -6.61 -14.92 7.99
CA VAL A 22 -5.57 -15.93 7.73
C VAL A 22 -6.23 -17.16 7.17
N VAL A 23 -5.75 -17.65 6.03
CA VAL A 23 -6.21 -18.89 5.43
C VAL A 23 -5.02 -19.80 5.21
N VAL A 24 -5.04 -20.96 5.86
CA VAL A 24 -4.06 -22.01 5.62
C VAL A 24 -4.67 -22.99 4.62
N VAL A 25 -4.00 -23.20 3.49
CA VAL A 25 -4.45 -24.11 2.42
C VAL A 25 -3.52 -25.31 2.39
N ASN A 26 -4.06 -26.50 2.70
CA ASN A 26 -3.34 -27.77 2.58
C ASN A 26 -3.71 -28.46 1.27
N PHE A 27 -2.74 -28.56 0.36
CA PHE A 27 -2.83 -29.37 -0.85
C PHE A 27 -2.36 -30.79 -0.55
N TYR A 28 -3.29 -31.73 -0.57
CA TYR A 28 -3.06 -33.10 -0.13
C TYR A 28 -3.38 -34.12 -1.23
N ASN A 29 -2.76 -35.30 -1.12
CA ASN A 29 -3.05 -36.47 -1.95
C ASN A 29 -3.21 -37.71 -1.05
N GLU A 30 -4.34 -38.40 -1.16
CA GLU A 30 -4.69 -39.57 -0.34
C GLU A 30 -3.80 -40.80 -0.62
N GLU A 31 -3.14 -40.86 -1.77
CA GLU A 31 -2.21 -41.95 -2.10
C GLU A 31 -0.78 -41.70 -1.61
N ASN A 32 -0.48 -40.47 -1.14
CA ASN A 32 0.85 -40.09 -0.70
C ASN A 32 1.06 -40.35 0.80
N THR A 33 2.05 -41.18 1.15
CA THR A 33 2.40 -41.56 2.53
C THR A 33 2.75 -40.35 3.41
N SER A 34 3.49 -39.38 2.89
CA SER A 34 3.86 -38.14 3.61
C SER A 34 2.64 -37.24 3.87
N SER A 35 1.66 -37.27 2.98
CA SER A 35 0.38 -36.57 3.16
C SER A 35 -0.47 -37.22 4.25
N LYS A 36 -0.48 -38.56 4.35
CA LYS A 36 -1.15 -39.29 5.45
C LYS A 36 -0.50 -39.02 6.80
N ALA A 37 0.83 -38.91 6.84
CA ALA A 37 1.57 -38.67 8.08
C ALA A 37 1.31 -37.27 8.67
N ILE A 38 1.17 -36.24 7.84
CA ILE A 38 0.97 -34.85 8.31
C ILE A 38 -0.51 -34.51 8.57
N ALA A 39 -1.45 -35.24 7.98
CA ALA A 39 -2.89 -35.02 8.13
C ALA A 39 -3.36 -34.90 9.60
N PRO A 40 -3.02 -35.83 10.54
CA PRO A 40 -3.46 -35.71 11.92
C PRO A 40 -2.89 -34.48 12.64
N VAL A 41 -1.65 -34.07 12.31
CA VAL A 41 -1.05 -32.86 12.88
C VAL A 41 -1.79 -31.62 12.37
N TYR A 42 -2.09 -31.57 11.08
CA TYR A 42 -2.83 -30.46 10.48
C TYR A 42 -4.24 -30.32 11.08
N GLU A 43 -4.94 -31.45 11.28
CA GLU A 43 -6.26 -31.46 11.90
C GLU A 43 -6.21 -31.04 13.38
N GLN A 44 -5.17 -31.45 14.11
CA GLN A 44 -4.96 -31.01 15.49
C GLN A 44 -4.71 -29.50 15.56
N LEU A 45 -3.88 -28.97 14.68
CA LEU A 45 -3.62 -27.52 14.59
C LEU A 45 -4.88 -26.74 14.21
N ALA A 46 -5.66 -27.22 13.24
CA ALA A 46 -6.95 -26.62 12.90
C ALA A 46 -7.94 -26.69 14.08
N GLY A 47 -7.95 -27.79 14.83
CA GLY A 47 -8.75 -27.94 16.04
C GLY A 47 -8.41 -26.90 17.11
N GLN A 48 -7.13 -26.61 17.30
CA GLN A 48 -6.64 -25.68 18.32
C GLN A 48 -6.71 -24.21 17.91
N LEU A 49 -6.45 -23.89 16.64
CA LEU A 49 -6.19 -22.52 16.18
C LEU A 49 -7.26 -21.95 15.24
N THR A 50 -8.21 -22.75 14.73
CA THR A 50 -9.30 -22.20 13.91
C THR A 50 -10.15 -21.22 14.72
N ARG A 51 -10.27 -20.00 14.21
CA ARG A 51 -11.11 -18.92 14.74
C ARG A 51 -11.95 -18.37 13.59
N PRO A 52 -13.29 -18.46 13.62
CA PRO A 52 -14.14 -17.95 12.54
C PRO A 52 -13.83 -16.48 12.21
N GLY A 53 -13.66 -16.17 10.92
CA GLY A 53 -13.31 -14.83 10.43
C GLY A 53 -11.84 -14.41 10.61
N GLN A 54 -11.08 -15.08 11.49
CA GLN A 54 -9.68 -14.77 11.74
C GLN A 54 -8.73 -15.81 11.15
N ILE A 55 -8.87 -17.08 11.49
CA ILE A 55 -7.97 -18.15 11.03
C ILE A 55 -8.81 -19.31 10.54
N THR A 56 -8.73 -19.56 9.23
CA THR A 56 -9.47 -20.62 8.55
C THR A 56 -8.51 -21.62 7.96
N PHE A 57 -8.65 -22.89 8.36
CA PHE A 57 -7.88 -23.99 7.79
C PHE A 57 -8.69 -24.64 6.69
N THR A 58 -8.07 -24.83 5.54
CA THR A 58 -8.70 -25.42 4.36
C THR A 58 -7.87 -26.57 3.83
N LYS A 59 -8.53 -27.50 3.12
CA LYS A 59 -7.89 -28.64 2.47
C LYS A 59 -8.37 -28.74 1.01
N VAL A 60 -7.43 -29.02 0.11
CA VAL A 60 -7.65 -29.14 -1.33
C VAL A 60 -7.04 -30.48 -1.78
N SER A 61 -7.87 -31.36 -2.33
CA SER A 61 -7.37 -32.60 -2.93
C SER A 61 -6.75 -32.30 -4.30
N THR A 62 -5.46 -32.60 -4.49
CA THR A 62 -4.80 -32.39 -5.78
C THR A 62 -5.31 -33.35 -6.86
N VAL A 63 -5.96 -34.45 -6.46
CA VAL A 63 -6.55 -35.44 -7.37
C VAL A 63 -7.91 -34.93 -7.87
N GLN A 64 -8.77 -34.46 -6.97
CA GLN A 64 -10.12 -33.97 -7.34
C GLN A 64 -10.10 -32.55 -7.92
N GLN A 65 -9.11 -31.72 -7.54
CA GLN A 65 -9.01 -30.31 -7.92
C GLN A 65 -7.68 -30.02 -8.62
N ALA A 66 -7.35 -30.80 -9.66
CA ALA A 66 -6.10 -30.67 -10.40
C ALA A 66 -5.87 -29.26 -10.97
N GLN A 67 -6.94 -28.58 -11.42
CA GLN A 67 -6.86 -27.21 -11.94
C GLN A 67 -6.41 -26.20 -10.87
N ILE A 68 -6.87 -26.35 -9.63
CA ILE A 68 -6.42 -25.50 -8.50
C ILE A 68 -4.95 -25.82 -8.20
N ALA A 69 -4.57 -27.10 -8.13
CA ALA A 69 -3.18 -27.47 -7.87
C ALA A 69 -2.22 -26.87 -8.93
N GLN A 70 -2.61 -26.89 -10.21
CA GLN A 70 -1.85 -26.29 -11.30
C GLN A 70 -1.75 -24.77 -11.20
N SER A 71 -2.86 -24.06 -10.93
CA SER A 71 -2.86 -22.61 -10.82
C SER A 71 -1.97 -22.09 -9.69
N TYR A 72 -1.86 -22.85 -8.60
CA TYR A 72 -1.00 -22.53 -7.45
C TYR A 72 0.40 -23.15 -7.53
N ASN A 73 0.76 -23.67 -8.71
CA ASN A 73 2.06 -24.28 -9.04
C ASN A 73 2.48 -25.33 -7.98
N VAL A 74 1.56 -26.21 -7.60
CA VAL A 74 1.77 -27.28 -6.62
C VAL A 74 2.33 -28.50 -7.35
N THR A 75 3.63 -28.73 -7.19
CA THR A 75 4.35 -29.85 -7.82
C THR A 75 4.51 -31.05 -6.89
N ASN A 76 4.65 -30.81 -5.58
CA ASN A 76 4.87 -31.84 -4.57
C ASN A 76 3.73 -31.83 -3.54
N THR A 77 3.28 -33.02 -3.11
CA THR A 77 2.30 -33.17 -2.03
C THR A 77 2.94 -33.83 -0.81
N PRO A 78 2.63 -33.40 0.42
CA PRO A 78 1.76 -32.28 0.78
C PRO A 78 2.41 -30.90 0.53
N THR A 79 1.62 -29.89 0.17
CA THR A 79 2.06 -28.49 0.12
C THR A 79 1.11 -27.63 0.92
N PHE A 80 1.65 -26.79 1.79
CA PHE A 80 0.91 -25.84 2.59
C PHE A 80 1.16 -24.44 2.07
N ILE A 81 0.10 -23.69 1.82
CA ILE A 81 0.20 -22.29 1.45
C ILE A 81 -0.57 -21.49 2.48
N ILE A 82 0.10 -20.50 3.08
CA ILE A 82 -0.52 -19.63 4.07
C ILE A 82 -0.78 -18.27 3.45
N TYR A 83 -2.04 -17.86 3.51
CA TYR A 83 -2.51 -16.56 3.09
C TYR A 83 -2.84 -15.71 4.30
N LYS A 84 -2.46 -14.43 4.25
CA LYS A 84 -2.89 -13.40 5.21
C LYS A 84 -3.44 -12.23 4.39
N ASN A 85 -4.65 -11.78 4.67
CA ASN A 85 -5.33 -10.71 3.93
C ASN A 85 -5.31 -10.93 2.41
N ASN A 86 -5.59 -12.17 1.95
CA ASN A 86 -5.56 -12.57 0.55
C ASN A 86 -4.19 -12.46 -0.16
N GLN A 87 -3.08 -12.31 0.58
CA GLN A 87 -1.72 -12.41 0.06
C GLN A 87 -1.04 -13.69 0.52
N GLN A 88 -0.35 -14.38 -0.39
CA GLN A 88 0.46 -15.55 -0.06
C GLN A 88 1.68 -15.10 0.75
N ILE A 89 1.73 -15.44 2.04
CA ILE A 89 2.82 -15.07 2.93
C ILE A 89 3.95 -16.10 2.84
N LYS A 90 3.60 -17.38 2.90
CA LYS A 90 4.57 -18.49 2.85
C LYS A 90 3.98 -19.72 2.15
N LYS A 91 4.87 -20.45 1.48
CA LYS A 91 4.58 -21.74 0.83
C LYS A 91 5.59 -22.76 1.33
N TYR A 92 5.10 -23.88 1.84
CA TYR A 92 5.89 -24.99 2.36
C TYR A 92 5.57 -26.25 1.57
N ALA A 93 6.58 -26.92 1.05
CA ALA A 93 6.43 -28.22 0.44
C ALA A 93 7.01 -29.30 1.36
N GLY A 94 6.31 -30.43 1.49
CA GLY A 94 6.75 -31.59 2.25
C GLY A 94 6.12 -31.72 3.64
N SER A 95 6.49 -32.79 4.35
CA SER A 95 5.92 -33.21 5.61
C SER A 95 6.79 -32.80 6.81
N ASN A 96 7.03 -31.51 7.01
CA ASN A 96 7.73 -31.01 8.20
C ASN A 96 6.74 -30.44 9.24
N PRO A 97 6.36 -31.20 10.28
CA PRO A 97 5.32 -30.80 11.23
C PRO A 97 5.75 -29.63 12.11
N GLN A 98 7.03 -29.53 12.45
CA GLN A 98 7.56 -28.48 13.32
C GLN A 98 7.47 -27.12 12.65
N GLN A 99 7.99 -27.00 11.42
CA GLN A 99 7.93 -25.74 10.66
C GLN A 99 6.50 -25.27 10.41
N LEU A 100 5.59 -26.19 10.11
CA LEU A 100 4.16 -25.87 9.94
C LEU A 100 3.57 -25.36 11.25
N SER A 101 3.85 -26.03 12.37
CA SER A 101 3.32 -25.65 13.67
C SER A 101 3.85 -24.30 14.15
N GLU A 102 5.14 -24.01 13.93
CA GLU A 102 5.76 -22.73 14.28
C GLU A 102 5.17 -21.61 13.43
N ALA A 103 5.14 -21.78 12.09
CA ALA A 103 4.61 -20.77 11.18
C ALA A 103 3.16 -20.40 11.49
N ILE A 104 2.33 -21.41 11.76
CA ILE A 104 0.92 -21.21 12.08
C ILE A 104 0.76 -20.61 13.48
N LYS A 105 1.57 -21.01 14.47
CA LYS A 105 1.53 -20.41 15.81
C LYS A 105 1.98 -18.95 15.81
N THR A 106 3.03 -18.61 15.06
CA THR A 106 3.47 -17.22 14.89
C THR A 106 2.36 -16.39 14.24
N LEU A 107 1.77 -16.88 13.15
CA LEU A 107 0.67 -16.17 12.47
C LEU A 107 -0.61 -16.11 13.31
N ALA A 108 -0.88 -17.13 14.14
CA ALA A 108 -2.00 -17.11 15.07
C ALA A 108 -1.77 -16.13 16.23
N ALA A 109 -0.54 -16.06 16.76
CA ALA A 109 -0.18 -15.07 17.79
C ALA A 109 -0.25 -13.64 17.24
N GLU A 110 0.18 -13.42 16.00
CA GLU A 110 -0.03 -12.14 15.29
C GLU A 110 -1.52 -11.83 15.13
N ALA A 111 -2.32 -12.81 14.70
CA ALA A 111 -3.77 -12.63 14.55
C ALA A 111 -4.50 -12.41 15.90
N GLU A 112 -3.96 -12.93 17.01
CA GLU A 112 -4.50 -12.77 18.37
C GLU A 112 -4.06 -11.47 19.05
N ASN A 113 -2.84 -10.98 18.79
CA ASN A 113 -2.42 -9.65 19.26
C ASN A 113 -3.26 -8.54 18.60
N ASP A 114 -3.69 -8.77 17.36
CA ASP A 114 -4.67 -7.91 16.70
C ASP A 114 -6.13 -8.15 17.17
N GLY A 115 -6.37 -9.13 18.07
CA GLY A 115 -7.69 -9.65 18.44
C GLY A 115 -8.10 -9.46 19.91
N LYS A 116 -7.24 -8.90 20.78
CA LYS A 116 -7.57 -8.51 22.18
C LYS A 116 -7.95 -7.02 22.32
N GLY A 117 -8.66 -6.49 21.33
CA GLY A 117 -9.31 -5.18 21.37
C GLY A 117 -10.75 -5.29 20.87
N GLY A 118 -11.60 -6.02 21.59
CA GLY A 118 -13.01 -6.14 21.27
C GLY A 118 -13.81 -4.98 21.85
N SER A 119 -14.23 -4.07 20.96
CA SER A 119 -15.28 -3.06 21.15
C SER A 119 -14.96 -1.88 22.07
N SER A 120 -14.13 -0.96 21.58
CA SER A 120 -14.24 0.50 21.75
C SER A 120 -13.14 1.15 20.91
N ALA A 121 -13.52 2.10 20.06
CA ALA A 121 -12.64 2.94 19.23
C ALA A 121 -11.86 2.23 18.10
N SER A 122 -12.35 2.46 16.88
CA SER A 122 -11.62 2.47 15.62
C SER A 122 -10.29 3.23 15.73
N GLY A 123 -9.22 2.50 16.07
CA GLY A 123 -7.85 2.97 16.07
C GLY A 123 -7.07 2.30 14.94
N ALA A 124 -7.41 2.59 13.69
CA ALA A 124 -6.61 2.17 12.54
C ALA A 124 -5.44 3.15 12.35
N GLY A 125 -4.44 3.03 13.23
CA GLY A 125 -3.10 3.48 12.90
C GLY A 125 -2.58 2.60 11.77
N GLY A 126 -2.40 3.20 10.60
CA GLY A 126 -1.55 2.71 9.50
C GLY A 126 -1.42 1.22 9.27
N ILE A 127 -1.92 0.72 8.14
CA ILE A 127 -1.58 -0.63 7.71
C ILE A 127 -0.06 -0.67 7.52
N THR A 128 0.60 -1.61 8.19
CA THR A 128 2.02 -1.88 7.99
C THR A 128 2.14 -3.06 7.04
N SER A 129 2.90 -2.89 5.95
CA SER A 129 3.31 -4.02 5.13
C SER A 129 4.23 -4.92 5.96
N GLY A 130 4.36 -6.21 5.59
CA GLY A 130 5.20 -7.21 6.28
C GLY A 130 6.70 -6.85 6.39
N SER A 131 7.11 -5.68 5.91
CA SER A 131 8.43 -5.05 6.07
C SER A 131 8.49 -3.98 7.18
N GLY A 132 7.40 -3.69 7.90
CA GLY A 132 7.35 -2.65 8.93
C GLY A 132 7.15 -1.22 8.41
N ALA A 133 6.99 -1.04 7.09
CA ALA A 133 6.67 0.24 6.47
C ALA A 133 5.16 0.56 6.59
N TRP A 134 4.82 1.77 7.00
CA TRP A 134 3.46 2.32 6.95
C TRP A 134 3.02 2.38 5.49
N ILE A 135 1.78 2.04 5.11
CA ILE A 135 1.33 2.05 3.71
C ILE A 135 0.10 2.92 3.45
N GLY A 136 -0.29 3.79 4.39
CA GLY A 136 -1.47 4.63 4.23
C GLY A 136 -2.75 3.82 4.05
N ALA A 137 -3.56 4.19 3.05
CA ALA A 137 -4.82 3.51 2.74
C ALA A 137 -4.61 2.18 2.01
N ASN A 138 -5.58 1.26 2.14
CA ASN A 138 -5.54 -0.07 1.50
C ASN A 138 -5.24 0.01 -0.02
N LEU A 139 -4.33 -0.83 -0.50
CA LEU A 139 -4.00 -0.96 -1.91
C LEU A 139 -5.16 -1.61 -2.72
N PRO A 140 -5.44 -1.15 -3.95
CA PRO A 140 -6.35 -1.85 -4.86
C PRO A 140 -5.86 -3.26 -5.17
N ARG A 141 -6.81 -4.20 -5.37
CA ARG A 141 -6.48 -5.62 -5.63
C ARG A 141 -5.67 -5.74 -6.92
N GLY A 142 -4.58 -6.52 -6.86
CA GLY A 142 -3.73 -6.82 -8.02
C GLY A 142 -2.62 -5.79 -8.30
N TYR A 143 -2.58 -4.68 -7.57
CA TYR A 143 -1.52 -3.68 -7.69
C TYR A 143 -0.65 -3.64 -6.43
N THR A 144 0.59 -3.20 -6.60
CA THR A 144 1.58 -3.09 -5.52
C THR A 144 2.03 -1.65 -5.35
N ASP A 145 2.56 -1.33 -4.17
CA ASP A 145 3.29 -0.07 -3.98
C ASP A 145 4.57 -0.11 -4.83
N VAL A 146 4.74 0.89 -5.69
CA VAL A 146 5.89 1.06 -6.59
C VAL A 146 6.69 2.32 -6.26
N THR A 147 6.45 2.92 -5.09
CA THR A 147 7.09 4.17 -4.63
C THR A 147 8.62 4.06 -4.55
N ASP A 148 9.15 2.86 -4.30
CA ASP A 148 10.60 2.59 -4.33
C ASP A 148 11.25 2.84 -5.72
N SER A 149 10.44 3.03 -6.77
CA SER A 149 10.92 3.39 -8.11
C SER A 149 11.17 4.89 -8.29
N VAL A 150 10.81 5.75 -7.33
CA VAL A 150 11.09 7.20 -7.38
C VAL A 150 12.60 7.44 -7.36
N ASP A 151 13.12 8.32 -8.23
CA ASP A 151 14.51 8.78 -8.14
C ASP A 151 14.62 9.99 -7.20
N PRO A 152 15.13 9.82 -5.96
CA PRO A 152 15.16 10.89 -4.97
C PRO A 152 16.13 12.03 -5.32
N ARG A 153 16.97 11.86 -6.34
CA ARG A 153 17.95 12.89 -6.77
C ARG A 153 17.35 13.89 -7.76
N GLY A 154 16.29 13.51 -8.45
CA GLY A 154 15.62 14.35 -9.44
C GLY A 154 14.28 14.92 -8.98
N LEU A 155 13.91 14.69 -7.71
CA LEU A 155 12.73 15.32 -7.11
C LEU A 155 12.89 16.83 -7.08
N ASP A 156 11.83 17.54 -7.44
CA ASP A 156 11.76 18.98 -7.36
C ASP A 156 10.36 19.41 -6.91
N LEU A 157 10.29 20.45 -6.09
CA LEU A 157 9.06 20.91 -5.45
C LEU A 157 9.07 22.43 -5.36
N LEU A 158 8.08 23.07 -5.96
CA LEU A 158 7.92 24.52 -5.95
C LEU A 158 6.85 24.94 -4.95
N ASN A 159 7.01 26.17 -4.44
CA ASN A 159 6.14 26.82 -3.46
C ASN A 159 6.00 26.07 -2.12
N ALA A 160 7.02 25.31 -1.72
CA ALA A 160 7.06 24.66 -0.41
C ALA A 160 7.77 25.54 0.63
N ASP A 161 7.16 25.69 1.80
CA ASP A 161 7.69 26.45 2.92
C ASP A 161 8.93 25.75 3.50
N SER A 162 10.02 26.51 3.62
CA SER A 162 11.31 26.00 4.10
C SER A 162 11.36 25.67 5.59
N ASP A 163 10.39 26.14 6.38
CA ASP A 163 10.25 25.83 7.81
C ASP A 163 9.66 24.43 8.06
N PHE A 164 9.33 23.71 6.99
CA PHE A 164 8.71 22.38 7.01
C PHE A 164 9.61 21.33 6.35
N GLY A 165 9.07 20.13 6.13
CA GLY A 165 9.76 19.03 5.49
C GLY A 165 10.15 19.34 4.04
N THR A 166 11.20 18.68 3.56
CA THR A 166 11.64 18.79 2.16
C THR A 166 10.82 17.88 1.24
N VAL A 167 10.97 18.00 -0.08
CA VAL A 167 10.34 17.09 -1.05
C VAL A 167 10.54 15.59 -0.76
N LYS A 168 11.68 15.22 -0.15
CA LYS A 168 11.98 13.82 0.20
C LYS A 168 11.08 13.29 1.32
N THR A 169 10.60 14.17 2.18
CA THR A 169 9.72 13.84 3.31
C THR A 169 8.41 13.20 2.83
N LEU A 170 7.92 13.61 1.66
CA LEU A 170 6.73 13.04 1.02
C LEU A 170 6.86 11.54 0.74
N PHE A 171 8.08 11.01 0.61
CA PHE A 171 8.33 9.61 0.25
C PHE A 171 8.87 8.77 1.42
N GLU A 172 8.83 9.29 2.65
CA GLU A 172 9.25 8.53 3.82
C GLU A 172 8.31 7.33 4.09
N THR A 173 8.88 6.19 4.47
CA THR A 173 8.12 4.96 4.75
C THR A 173 7.52 4.92 6.15
N SER A 174 7.87 5.89 6.99
CA SER A 174 7.35 6.10 8.35
C SER A 174 5.92 6.63 8.30
N GLN A 175 5.14 6.31 9.33
CA GLN A 175 3.85 6.94 9.56
C GLN A 175 4.06 8.44 9.82
N PRO A 176 3.24 9.34 9.25
CA PRO A 176 3.23 10.75 9.62
C PRO A 176 3.15 10.94 11.12
N SER A 177 4.02 11.79 11.67
CA SER A 177 4.09 12.01 13.12
C SER A 177 2.74 12.49 13.70
N SER A 178 1.97 13.26 12.92
CA SER A 178 0.65 13.79 13.31
C SER A 178 -0.44 12.73 13.48
N LEU A 179 -0.24 11.50 12.99
CA LEU A 179 -1.18 10.39 13.23
C LEU A 179 -0.92 9.63 14.54
N ASN A 180 0.20 9.89 15.22
CA ASN A 180 0.53 9.21 16.48
C ASN A 180 -0.30 9.80 17.64
N LYS A 181 -1.42 9.15 17.99
CA LYS A 181 -2.32 9.55 19.09
C LYS A 181 -1.75 9.33 20.51
N GLY A 182 -0.43 9.19 20.68
CA GLY A 182 0.24 9.04 21.98
C GLY A 182 0.98 10.31 22.41
N LYS A 183 1.16 10.52 23.73
CA LYS A 183 1.91 11.64 24.34
C LYS A 183 3.12 12.05 23.49
N GLY A 184 2.98 13.14 22.75
CA GLY A 184 3.81 13.44 21.59
C GLY A 184 3.04 14.09 20.44
N ALA A 185 1.70 14.24 20.55
CA ALA A 185 0.98 15.28 19.85
C ALA A 185 1.64 16.62 20.20
N SER A 186 2.54 17.08 19.34
CA SER A 186 3.32 18.29 19.53
C SER A 186 2.42 19.50 19.34
N THR A 187 1.60 19.78 20.35
CA THR A 187 1.31 21.16 20.70
C THR A 187 2.64 21.77 21.20
N GLY A 188 3.42 22.34 20.27
CA GLY A 188 4.45 23.33 20.58
C GLY A 188 5.83 22.88 21.09
N SER A 189 6.49 21.87 20.52
CA SER A 189 7.90 21.57 20.85
C SER A 189 8.66 20.94 19.69
N GLU A 190 9.49 21.75 18.99
CA GLU A 190 10.78 21.45 18.30
C GLU A 190 11.01 20.05 17.69
N GLY A 191 9.96 19.34 17.27
CA GLY A 191 10.05 18.12 16.50
C GLY A 191 10.31 18.46 15.03
N LYS A 192 11.16 17.68 14.36
CA LYS A 192 11.36 17.79 12.90
C LYS A 192 9.98 17.65 12.22
N LYS A 193 9.47 18.73 11.63
CA LYS A 193 8.23 18.70 10.87
C LYS A 193 8.40 17.71 9.71
N ASP A 194 7.60 16.66 9.69
CA ASP A 194 7.68 15.57 8.73
C ASP A 194 6.56 15.63 7.68
N TRP A 195 6.14 16.83 7.31
CA TRP A 195 5.21 17.13 6.24
C TRP A 195 5.68 18.35 5.45
N VAL A 196 5.14 18.54 4.26
CA VAL A 196 5.30 19.74 3.44
C VAL A 196 4.08 20.63 3.62
N GLU A 197 4.32 21.94 3.68
CA GLU A 197 3.30 22.98 3.62
C GLU A 197 3.64 23.94 2.48
N SER A 198 2.63 24.56 1.88
CA SER A 198 2.87 25.61 0.89
C SER A 198 3.26 26.94 1.55
N ASP A 199 4.03 27.74 0.82
CA ASP A 199 4.61 29.00 1.35
C ASP A 199 3.64 30.17 1.19
N VAL A 200 3.31 30.51 -0.06
CA VAL A 200 2.56 31.74 -0.39
C VAL A 200 1.05 31.53 -0.48
N ASP A 201 0.63 30.46 -1.15
CA ASP A 201 -0.77 30.13 -1.44
C ASP A 201 -0.97 28.61 -1.45
N ASN A 202 -2.16 28.13 -1.79
CA ASN A 202 -2.49 26.69 -1.77
C ASN A 202 -1.74 25.87 -2.83
N GLN A 203 -0.99 26.52 -3.73
CA GLN A 203 -0.43 25.85 -4.87
C GLN A 203 0.86 25.11 -4.51
N LEU A 204 0.99 23.87 -4.99
CA LEU A 204 2.23 23.10 -4.87
C LEU A 204 2.51 22.42 -6.20
N MET A 205 3.75 22.49 -6.67
CA MET A 205 4.16 21.87 -7.93
C MET A 205 5.28 20.86 -7.69
N LEU A 206 4.95 19.57 -7.74
CA LEU A 206 5.86 18.47 -7.48
C LEU A 206 6.23 17.73 -8.77
N TYR A 207 7.53 17.67 -9.06
CA TYR A 207 8.09 16.80 -10.09
C TYR A 207 8.65 15.51 -9.47
N VAL A 208 8.23 14.37 -10.03
CA VAL A 208 8.62 13.04 -9.59
C VAL A 208 9.16 12.21 -10.76
N PRO A 209 10.48 12.06 -10.90
CA PRO A 209 11.06 11.12 -11.84
C PRO A 209 11.09 9.70 -11.28
N PHE A 210 11.00 8.71 -12.17
CA PHE A 210 11.10 7.29 -11.82
C PHE A 210 12.33 6.63 -12.47
N MET A 211 12.94 5.68 -11.76
CA MET A 211 14.06 4.85 -12.21
C MET A 211 13.65 3.75 -13.20
N ALA A 212 12.36 3.46 -13.31
CA ALA A 212 11.79 2.49 -14.24
C ALA A 212 10.49 3.03 -14.82
N ASN A 213 10.07 2.50 -15.97
CA ASN A 213 8.78 2.85 -16.53
C ASN A 213 7.68 2.15 -15.72
N LEU A 214 6.70 2.91 -15.26
CA LEU A 214 5.62 2.41 -14.41
C LEU A 214 4.30 2.38 -15.17
N LYS A 215 3.44 1.43 -14.80
CA LYS A 215 2.01 1.51 -15.03
C LYS A 215 1.34 1.99 -13.76
N VAL A 216 0.99 3.26 -13.67
CA VAL A 216 0.45 3.84 -12.42
C VAL A 216 -1.08 3.71 -12.44
N HIS A 217 -1.62 3.03 -11.44
CA HIS A 217 -3.06 2.84 -11.27
C HIS A 217 -3.66 3.86 -10.31
N THR A 218 -3.00 4.10 -9.18
CA THR A 218 -3.48 5.01 -8.14
C THR A 218 -2.32 5.81 -7.58
N ILE A 219 -2.55 7.10 -7.32
CA ILE A 219 -1.69 7.90 -6.46
C ILE A 219 -2.39 7.97 -5.11
N GLN A 220 -1.67 7.75 -4.02
CA GLN A 220 -2.19 7.98 -2.68
C GLN A 220 -1.53 9.25 -2.13
N ILE A 221 -2.35 10.14 -1.58
CA ILE A 221 -1.89 11.38 -0.94
C ILE A 221 -2.40 11.37 0.49
N THR A 222 -1.50 11.56 1.44
CA THR A 222 -1.82 11.70 2.86
C THR A 222 -1.69 13.15 3.26
N SER A 223 -2.71 13.68 3.92
CA SER A 223 -2.74 15.05 4.44
C SER A 223 -3.41 15.07 5.81
N CYS A 224 -2.60 15.25 6.85
CA CYS A 224 -3.00 15.23 8.25
C CYS A 224 -3.23 16.65 8.75
N VAL A 225 -4.35 17.26 8.36
CA VAL A 225 -4.76 18.58 8.85
C VAL A 225 -5.43 18.45 10.24
N SER A 226 -5.23 19.45 11.10
CA SER A 226 -5.95 19.55 12.38
C SER A 226 -7.45 19.76 12.11
N GLY A 227 -8.31 19.09 12.86
CA GLY A 227 -9.76 19.26 12.76
C GLY A 227 -10.30 20.44 13.57
N ASP A 228 -9.43 21.38 13.95
CA ASP A 228 -9.81 22.57 14.71
C ASP A 228 -10.32 23.61 13.71
N GLU A 229 -11.64 23.59 13.46
CA GLU A 229 -12.33 24.45 12.48
C GLU A 229 -12.29 25.96 12.82
N ASP A 230 -11.79 26.32 14.01
CA ASP A 230 -11.69 27.70 14.50
C ASP A 230 -10.32 28.36 14.19
N ASP A 231 -9.38 27.62 13.59
CA ASP A 231 -8.06 28.13 13.20
C ASP A 231 -8.02 28.45 11.71
N ASP A 232 -8.39 29.69 11.37
CA ASP A 232 -8.41 30.19 9.98
C ASP A 232 -7.02 30.18 9.31
N GLU A 233 -5.93 30.04 10.08
CA GLU A 233 -4.56 29.93 9.58
C GLU A 233 -4.10 28.48 9.37
N ALA A 234 -4.89 27.48 9.81
CA ALA A 234 -4.51 26.08 9.69
C ALA A 234 -4.45 25.65 8.21
N PRO A 235 -3.47 24.83 7.81
CA PRO A 235 -3.38 24.38 6.44
C PRO A 235 -4.51 23.41 6.10
N VAL A 236 -4.98 23.47 4.86
CA VAL A 236 -6.04 22.63 4.31
C VAL A 236 -5.49 21.46 3.50
N ARG A 237 -6.38 20.52 3.16
CA ARG A 237 -6.05 19.39 2.30
C ARG A 237 -6.07 19.80 0.83
N PRO A 238 -5.27 19.17 -0.05
CA PRO A 238 -5.41 19.35 -1.49
C PRO A 238 -6.83 18.99 -1.97
N LYS A 239 -7.41 19.82 -2.84
CA LYS A 239 -8.72 19.55 -3.45
C LYS A 239 -8.58 19.27 -4.94
N THR A 240 -8.09 20.22 -5.73
CA THR A 240 -7.90 20.04 -7.17
C THR A 240 -6.45 19.71 -7.50
N ILE A 241 -6.24 18.56 -8.15
CA ILE A 241 -4.91 18.07 -8.52
C ILE A 241 -4.84 17.79 -10.01
N HIS A 242 -3.92 18.46 -10.70
CA HIS A 242 -3.58 18.20 -12.09
C HIS A 242 -2.36 17.29 -12.18
N VAL A 243 -2.43 16.32 -13.08
CA VAL A 243 -1.40 15.31 -13.27
C VAL A 243 -0.93 15.31 -14.71
N TRP A 244 0.37 15.51 -14.93
CA TRP A 244 1.03 15.27 -16.22
C TRP A 244 1.98 14.10 -16.13
N THR A 245 2.09 13.35 -17.22
CA THR A 245 3.05 12.26 -17.35
C THR A 245 4.21 12.69 -18.24
N ASN A 246 5.38 12.10 -18.01
CA ASN A 246 6.47 12.05 -18.98
C ASN A 246 7.01 13.45 -19.35
N ARG A 247 7.15 14.32 -18.36
CA ARG A 247 7.85 15.61 -18.47
C ARG A 247 9.33 15.45 -18.14
N ALA A 248 10.19 16.22 -18.81
CA ALA A 248 11.64 16.18 -18.61
C ALA A 248 12.08 16.89 -17.32
N ASN A 249 11.31 17.87 -16.88
CA ASN A 249 11.53 18.71 -15.71
C ASN A 249 10.18 19.13 -15.12
N ASN A 250 10.25 19.83 -13.98
CA ASN A 250 9.09 20.44 -13.36
C ASN A 250 8.46 21.52 -14.25
N LEU A 251 7.15 21.72 -14.15
CA LEU A 251 6.44 22.78 -14.87
C LEU A 251 6.45 24.06 -14.05
N GLY A 252 6.48 25.21 -14.72
CA GLY A 252 6.11 26.48 -14.07
C GLY A 252 4.60 26.57 -13.85
N PHE A 253 4.16 27.38 -12.88
CA PHE A 253 2.72 27.60 -12.63
C PHE A 253 2.01 28.20 -13.86
N GLU A 254 2.59 29.21 -14.49
CA GLU A 254 2.05 29.80 -15.74
C GLU A 254 2.01 28.76 -16.88
N GLU A 255 3.05 27.94 -17.02
CA GLU A 255 3.11 26.89 -18.05
C GLU A 255 2.03 25.81 -17.84
N ALA A 256 1.69 25.51 -16.59
CA ALA A 256 0.67 24.53 -16.24
C ALA A 256 -0.75 24.97 -16.64
N GLU A 257 -0.99 26.28 -16.79
CA GLU A 257 -2.28 26.82 -17.26
C GLU A 257 -2.51 26.56 -18.76
N ASP A 258 -1.44 26.69 -19.57
CA ASP A 258 -1.50 26.51 -21.02
C ASP A 258 -1.47 25.05 -21.45
N ILE A 259 -0.88 24.18 -20.63
CA ILE A 259 -0.67 22.78 -20.96
C ILE A 259 -1.78 21.91 -20.37
N PRO A 260 -2.59 21.21 -21.20
CA PRO A 260 -3.63 20.35 -20.67
C PRO A 260 -3.05 19.18 -19.86
N ALA A 261 -3.58 19.01 -18.65
CA ALA A 261 -3.26 17.88 -17.78
C ALA A 261 -3.60 16.54 -18.45
N THR A 262 -2.79 15.51 -18.20
CA THR A 262 -3.12 14.13 -18.61
C THR A 262 -4.42 13.69 -17.95
N GLN A 263 -4.59 14.08 -16.68
CA GLN A 263 -5.81 13.93 -15.90
C GLN A 263 -5.87 15.02 -14.83
N THR A 264 -7.07 15.57 -14.61
CA THR A 264 -7.40 16.42 -13.45
C THR A 264 -8.29 15.61 -12.52
N ILE A 265 -8.04 15.70 -11.22
CA ILE A 265 -8.81 15.03 -10.17
C ILE A 265 -9.24 16.07 -9.16
N GLU A 266 -10.52 16.03 -8.80
CA GLU A 266 -11.10 16.83 -7.73
C GLU A 266 -11.44 15.89 -6.57
N LEU A 267 -10.80 16.11 -5.43
CA LEU A 267 -10.99 15.34 -4.21
C LEU A 267 -12.16 15.90 -3.41
N LYS A 268 -12.94 14.98 -2.84
CA LYS A 268 -14.07 15.28 -1.97
C LYS A 268 -13.74 14.88 -0.53
N PRO A 269 -14.46 15.44 0.46
CA PRO A 269 -14.31 15.02 1.85
C PRO A 269 -14.42 13.50 2.03
N SER A 270 -15.30 12.85 1.27
CA SER A 270 -15.53 11.40 1.30
C SER A 270 -14.38 10.55 0.73
N ASP A 271 -13.45 11.16 0.00
CA ASP A 271 -12.33 10.44 -0.62
C ASP A 271 -11.17 10.22 0.36
N TRP A 272 -11.18 10.94 1.48
CA TRP A 272 -10.19 10.85 2.55
C TRP A 272 -10.56 9.76 3.56
N ASP A 273 -9.66 8.80 3.75
CA ASP A 273 -9.83 7.78 4.79
C ASP A 273 -9.66 8.42 6.18
N GLU A 274 -10.69 8.34 7.03
CA GLU A 274 -10.70 8.99 8.36
C GLU A 274 -9.54 8.54 9.27
N ALA A 275 -9.06 7.30 9.11
CA ALA A 275 -8.07 6.74 10.00
C ALA A 275 -6.64 7.06 9.56
N THR A 276 -6.38 6.96 8.26
CA THR A 276 -5.05 7.15 7.67
C THR A 276 -4.87 8.53 7.07
N GLN A 277 -5.92 9.36 7.03
CA GLN A 277 -5.94 10.70 6.45
C GLN A 277 -5.41 10.70 5.00
N THR A 278 -5.68 9.60 4.28
CA THR A 278 -5.13 9.33 2.96
C THR A 278 -6.24 9.23 1.92
N ALA A 279 -6.14 10.05 0.87
CA ALA A 279 -6.99 9.99 -0.31
C ALA A 279 -6.40 9.09 -1.39
N LYS A 280 -7.28 8.43 -2.16
CA LYS A 280 -6.91 7.60 -3.31
C LYS A 280 -7.30 8.30 -4.61
N LEU A 281 -6.30 8.77 -5.33
CA LEU A 281 -6.45 9.38 -6.64
C LEU A 281 -6.46 8.27 -7.70
N GLU A 282 -7.65 7.81 -8.08
CA GLU A 282 -7.80 6.81 -9.14
C GLU A 282 -7.45 7.40 -10.50
N LEU A 283 -6.42 6.84 -11.14
CA LEU A 283 -5.97 7.27 -12.45
C LEU A 283 -6.70 6.49 -13.54
N ARG A 284 -6.89 7.13 -14.69
CA ARG A 284 -7.35 6.48 -15.91
C ARG A 284 -6.22 5.62 -16.44
N PHE A 285 -6.10 4.40 -15.92
CA PHE A 285 -4.98 3.47 -16.14
C PHE A 285 -4.47 3.39 -17.58
N VAL A 286 -5.36 3.43 -18.59
CA VAL A 286 -5.00 3.44 -20.02
C VAL A 286 -4.09 4.61 -20.45
N LYS A 287 -4.16 5.76 -19.77
CA LYS A 287 -3.28 6.92 -20.00
C LYS A 287 -1.96 6.85 -19.23
N PHE A 288 -1.86 5.95 -18.26
CA PHE A 288 -0.73 5.86 -17.32
C PHE A 288 -0.01 4.51 -17.43
N GLN A 289 0.07 3.93 -18.63
CA GLN A 289 0.72 2.64 -18.87
C GLN A 289 2.25 2.70 -19.01
N ASN A 290 2.80 3.87 -19.28
CA ASN A 290 4.23 4.02 -19.58
C ASN A 290 4.74 5.35 -19.00
N VAL A 291 4.82 5.42 -17.68
CA VAL A 291 5.12 6.63 -16.92
C VAL A 291 6.56 6.57 -16.43
N TYR A 292 7.42 7.49 -16.87
CA TYR A 292 8.80 7.64 -16.37
C TYR A 292 8.98 8.90 -15.52
N SER A 293 8.00 9.81 -15.52
CA SER A 293 7.92 10.93 -14.60
C SER A 293 6.47 11.38 -14.43
N LEU A 294 6.19 12.04 -13.32
CA LEU A 294 4.94 12.74 -13.04
C LEU A 294 5.21 14.18 -12.64
N VAL A 295 4.33 15.09 -13.04
CA VAL A 295 4.17 16.41 -12.42
C VAL A 295 2.81 16.41 -11.75
N LEU A 296 2.78 16.68 -10.45
CA LEU A 296 1.57 16.84 -9.64
C LEU A 296 1.46 18.31 -9.26
N PHE A 297 0.40 18.97 -9.75
CA PHE A 297 0.08 20.33 -9.39
C PHE A 297 -1.16 20.33 -8.50
N VAL A 298 -1.00 20.76 -7.26
CA VAL A 298 -2.13 21.11 -6.40
C VAL A 298 -2.53 22.53 -6.76
N ALA A 299 -3.76 22.72 -7.26
CA ALA A 299 -4.25 24.03 -7.70
C ALA A 299 -5.02 24.77 -6.61
N ASP A 300 -5.73 24.04 -5.75
CA ASP A 300 -6.50 24.59 -4.64
C ASP A 300 -6.65 23.59 -3.48
N GLY A 301 -7.08 24.10 -2.34
CA GLY A 301 -7.32 23.36 -1.10
C GLY A 301 -8.79 23.21 -0.75
N GLU A 302 -9.07 22.31 0.20
CA GLU A 302 -10.37 22.06 0.79
C GLU A 302 -10.63 23.01 1.95
N GLY A 303 -11.31 24.13 1.70
CA GLY A 303 -11.66 25.13 2.71
C GLY A 303 -11.28 26.54 2.27
N ASP A 304 -11.25 27.48 3.23
CA ASP A 304 -10.97 28.89 2.98
C ASP A 304 -9.54 29.33 3.38
N SER A 305 -8.73 28.42 3.93
CA SER A 305 -7.31 28.70 4.24
C SER A 305 -6.47 28.80 2.96
N GLU A 306 -5.40 29.58 3.04
CA GLU A 306 -4.49 29.85 1.92
C GLU A 306 -3.31 28.88 1.86
N LYS A 307 -3.15 27.95 2.81
CA LYS A 307 -2.03 27.00 2.83
C LYS A 307 -2.49 25.58 2.68
N THR A 308 -1.77 24.78 1.90
CA THR A 308 -2.05 23.36 1.72
C THR A 308 -0.94 22.49 2.29
N ARG A 309 -1.33 21.39 2.97
CA ARG A 309 -0.41 20.44 3.59
C ARG A 309 -0.42 19.07 2.92
N ILE A 310 0.76 18.47 2.74
CA ILE A 310 0.93 17.08 2.32
C ILE A 310 1.97 16.38 3.19
N ASP A 311 1.61 15.20 3.73
CA ASP A 311 2.48 14.40 4.59
C ASP A 311 3.20 13.31 3.80
N ARG A 312 2.49 12.52 2.99
CA ARG A 312 3.06 11.40 2.23
C ARG A 312 2.41 11.26 0.86
N ILE A 313 3.19 10.79 -0.10
CA ILE A 313 2.73 10.42 -1.45
C ILE A 313 3.21 9.01 -1.75
N ARG A 314 2.32 8.19 -2.30
CA ARG A 314 2.65 6.85 -2.78
C ARG A 314 2.10 6.61 -4.17
N PHE A 315 2.81 5.77 -4.90
CA PHE A 315 2.41 5.33 -6.22
C PHE A 315 2.06 3.84 -6.18
N VAL A 316 0.87 3.51 -6.66
CA VAL A 316 0.37 2.13 -6.67
C VAL A 316 0.13 1.71 -8.11
N GLY A 317 0.69 0.57 -8.49
CA GLY A 317 0.72 0.16 -9.89
C GLY A 317 1.56 -1.09 -10.14
N GLU A 318 2.11 -1.18 -11.35
CA GLU A 318 3.06 -2.20 -11.77
C GLU A 318 4.38 -1.56 -12.22
N THR A 319 5.50 -2.16 -11.84
CA THR A 319 6.82 -1.79 -12.37
C THR A 319 7.05 -2.49 -13.71
N GLY A 320 7.36 -1.71 -14.75
CA GLY A 320 7.75 -2.19 -16.06
C GLY A 320 9.26 -2.39 -16.20
N GLU A 321 9.76 -2.34 -17.43
CA GLU A 321 11.19 -2.52 -17.72
C GLU A 321 12.04 -1.42 -17.06
N LYS A 322 13.18 -1.82 -16.48
CA LYS A 322 14.15 -0.89 -15.88
C LYS A 322 14.79 -0.06 -16.99
N ARG A 323 14.84 1.26 -16.82
CA ARG A 323 15.57 2.14 -17.74
C ARG A 323 17.07 2.03 -17.47
N GLU A 324 17.85 1.81 -18.52
CA GLU A 324 19.24 2.28 -18.50
C GLU A 324 19.22 3.81 -18.63
N ILE A 325 19.67 4.50 -17.59
CA ILE A 325 19.91 5.94 -17.64
C ILE A 325 21.07 6.15 -18.61
N GLY A 326 20.75 6.53 -19.85
CA GLY A 326 21.74 6.93 -20.83
C GLY A 326 22.64 8.00 -20.21
N LYS A 327 23.96 7.83 -20.33
CA LYS A 327 24.94 8.83 -19.92
C LYS A 327 24.55 10.18 -20.54
N LEU A 328 24.38 11.19 -19.69
CA LEU A 328 24.32 12.59 -20.12
C LEU A 328 25.60 12.89 -20.91
N GLU A 329 25.51 12.95 -22.23
CA GLU A 329 26.57 13.52 -23.03
C GLU A 329 26.58 15.03 -22.77
N LYS A 330 27.71 15.53 -22.25
CA LYS A 330 27.99 16.96 -22.23
C LYS A 330 27.94 17.43 -23.68
N ILE A 331 26.94 18.24 -24.02
CA ILE A 331 26.99 19.09 -25.20
C ILE A 331 28.24 19.95 -25.04
N GLY A 332 29.24 19.68 -25.87
CA GLY A 332 30.40 20.55 -26.00
C GLY A 332 29.91 21.92 -26.45
N GLN A 333 30.33 22.96 -25.71
CA GLN A 333 30.38 24.30 -26.27
C GLN A 333 31.38 24.25 -27.43
N ASP A 334 30.88 24.33 -28.66
CA ASP A 334 31.70 24.71 -29.80
C ASP A 334 31.90 26.24 -29.76
N ASP A 335 33.15 26.61 -30.03
CA ASP A 335 33.82 27.93 -29.94
C ASP A 335 33.08 29.13 -30.55
#